data_AF-A0A095B4P6-F1
#
_entry.id   AF-A0A095B4P6-F1
#
_cell.length_a   1.000
_cell.length_b   1.000
_cell.length_c   1.000
_cell.angle_alpha   90.00
_cell.angle_beta   90.00
_cell.angle_gamma   90.00
#
_symmetry.space_group_name_H-M   'P 1'
#
loop_
_entity.id
_entity.type
_entity.pdbx_description
1 polymer ?
#
loop_
_entity_poly.entity_id
_entity_poly.type
_entity_poly.pdbx_seq_one_letter_code
_entity_poly.pdbx_strand_id
1 'polypeptide(L)'
;MTRLKMSQKNVFEQIERFLSTENPEVLSVSGRWGVGKTHLWNETLKANRATAKLRNYAYVSLFGMRSLDALTTAIVQSTVSLEGPELEPTFDSYLEHLSSFPGVIALTKRAARKSTTVASKAASTLPYVGKLADLFAPGAALLISKQIICIDDIERAGQGLDMADVLGMVSSLCEHKGCKVVLLLNEDALGEQGTKYRSYIEKVVDQAVRFEPTPEESAVAAISAEDVLGQQLAKQTVALGIKNIRVIRRIRRFLQHLESELTDLHSGVTERVIKSIALLGWCVFEPTLAPDLALVCRYAKFRINLSNENCSANELNLDQLLKAYDFGDFDQIDQVLSDGLQAGAFDRQALQKLLEDESKKLASEEAREVISKPWKIFHDGLGNDQDKFIEAICTAFERYSNAMSPTDASDALQFLRELGRTEEAERFLPMYVDTQKDKPREFFALYTCNRGRLDPHIVTAFDAILAGMPVDRDPTEILRKIVFSQDWGPDELAYLATLPSECYDKMLKDWQGHDLNNAIYLALDFGRLDTSATNKIEFARQMAASLQRIAAESGLNRLRLRPYLTKIPPALMAEEQSSEEPDN
;
A
#
# COMPACT_ATOMS: atom_id res chain seq x y z
N MET A 1 -17.75 -4.84 -22.78
CA MET A 1 -18.60 -6.05 -22.74
C MET A 1 -17.83 -7.38 -22.79
N THR A 2 -16.49 -7.41 -22.89
CA THR A 2 -15.74 -8.65 -23.19
C THR A 2 -14.99 -9.26 -22.00
N ARG A 3 -15.68 -9.58 -20.88
CA ARG A 3 -15.08 -10.36 -19.76
C ARG A 3 -16.06 -10.92 -18.71
N LEU A 4 -17.29 -11.28 -19.08
CA LEU A 4 -18.21 -11.98 -18.16
C LEU A 4 -17.91 -13.49 -18.19
N LYS A 5 -17.62 -14.13 -17.04
CA LYS A 5 -17.50 -15.61 -16.97
C LYS A 5 -18.90 -16.24 -16.97
N MET A 6 -18.98 -17.57 -17.13
CA MET A 6 -20.24 -18.30 -17.39
C MET A 6 -21.39 -18.04 -16.39
N SER A 7 -21.13 -17.77 -15.10
CA SER A 7 -22.22 -17.54 -14.14
C SER A 7 -22.91 -16.20 -14.33
N GLN A 8 -22.16 -15.08 -14.45
CA GLN A 8 -22.75 -13.77 -14.71
C GLN A 8 -23.40 -13.67 -16.09
N LYS A 9 -22.78 -14.32 -17.10
CA LYS A 9 -23.30 -14.31 -18.47
C LYS A 9 -24.72 -14.88 -18.51
N ASN A 10 -24.98 -15.99 -17.81
CA ASN A 10 -26.31 -16.59 -17.77
C ASN A 10 -27.35 -15.65 -17.12
N VAL A 11 -27.01 -14.98 -16.01
CA VAL A 11 -27.93 -14.03 -15.35
C VAL A 11 -28.21 -12.82 -16.25
N PHE A 12 -27.16 -12.32 -16.91
CA PHE A 12 -27.26 -11.22 -17.85
C PHE A 12 -28.21 -11.55 -19.01
N GLU A 13 -28.04 -12.71 -19.66
CA GLU A 13 -28.90 -13.17 -20.75
C GLU A 13 -30.38 -13.31 -20.31
N GLN A 14 -30.64 -13.76 -19.08
CA GLN A 14 -32.00 -13.83 -18.55
C GLN A 14 -32.61 -12.44 -18.32
N ILE A 15 -31.83 -11.47 -17.82
CA ILE A 15 -32.29 -10.09 -17.67
C ILE A 15 -32.55 -9.47 -19.06
N GLU A 16 -31.70 -9.71 -20.06
CA GLU A 16 -31.92 -9.20 -21.42
C GLU A 16 -33.17 -9.81 -22.08
N ARG A 17 -33.36 -11.12 -21.93
CA ARG A 17 -34.60 -11.80 -22.34
C ARG A 17 -35.81 -11.17 -21.66
N PHE A 18 -35.74 -10.93 -20.35
CA PHE A 18 -36.81 -10.28 -19.60
C PHE A 18 -37.12 -8.89 -20.16
N LEU A 19 -36.12 -8.05 -20.40
CA LEU A 19 -36.34 -6.68 -20.91
C LEU A 19 -36.88 -6.65 -22.35
N SER A 20 -36.53 -7.64 -23.19
CA SER A 20 -36.86 -7.65 -24.62
C SER A 20 -38.28 -8.12 -24.97
N THR A 21 -39.09 -8.55 -23.99
CA THR A 21 -40.48 -8.99 -24.21
C THR A 21 -41.50 -8.09 -23.52
N GLU A 22 -42.69 -7.97 -24.10
CA GLU A 22 -43.84 -7.24 -23.52
C GLU A 22 -44.68 -8.09 -22.56
N ASN A 23 -44.43 -9.40 -22.52
CA ASN A 23 -45.20 -10.33 -21.71
C ASN A 23 -45.00 -10.00 -20.22
N PRO A 24 -46.08 -9.88 -19.45
CA PRO A 24 -46.01 -9.79 -18.00
C PRO A 24 -45.34 -11.06 -17.47
N GLU A 25 -44.28 -10.87 -16.70
CA GLU A 25 -43.57 -11.96 -16.04
C GLU A 25 -42.85 -11.42 -14.80
N VAL A 26 -42.59 -12.31 -13.85
CA VAL A 26 -41.87 -12.05 -12.60
C VAL A 26 -40.51 -12.74 -12.64
N LEU A 27 -39.43 -11.94 -12.59
CA LEU A 27 -38.05 -12.40 -12.52
C LEU A 27 -37.52 -12.25 -11.09
N SER A 28 -36.98 -13.32 -10.51
CA SER A 28 -36.23 -13.25 -9.26
C SER A 28 -34.73 -13.32 -9.53
N VAL A 29 -33.98 -12.36 -8.99
CA VAL A 29 -32.52 -12.40 -8.94
C VAL A 29 -32.10 -12.48 -7.47
N SER A 30 -31.74 -13.68 -7.03
CA SER A 30 -31.32 -13.93 -5.65
C SER A 30 -29.81 -14.01 -5.50
N GLY A 31 -29.30 -13.61 -4.34
CA GLY A 31 -27.87 -13.63 -4.06
C GLY A 31 -27.56 -12.94 -2.74
N ARG A 32 -26.37 -13.19 -2.19
CA ARG A 32 -25.96 -12.66 -0.88
C ARG A 32 -25.96 -11.12 -0.83
N TRP A 33 -25.89 -10.56 0.37
CA TRP A 33 -25.70 -9.12 0.48
C TRP A 33 -24.35 -8.70 -0.07
N GLY A 34 -24.35 -7.55 -0.74
CA GLY A 34 -23.11 -6.96 -1.24
C GLY A 34 -22.47 -7.65 -2.44
N VAL A 35 -23.02 -8.72 -3.02
CA VAL A 35 -22.46 -9.33 -4.25
C VAL A 35 -22.70 -8.52 -5.52
N GLY A 36 -23.57 -7.50 -5.47
CA GLY A 36 -23.79 -6.58 -6.60
C GLY A 36 -25.04 -6.83 -7.44
N LYS A 37 -26.09 -7.46 -6.91
CA LYS A 37 -27.38 -7.68 -7.61
C LYS A 37 -27.95 -6.39 -8.23
N THR A 38 -28.09 -5.34 -7.42
CA THR A 38 -28.57 -4.02 -7.84
C THR A 38 -27.65 -3.39 -8.89
N HIS A 39 -26.34 -3.61 -8.78
CA HIS A 39 -25.37 -3.13 -9.76
C HIS A 39 -25.53 -3.83 -11.11
N LEU A 40 -25.64 -5.16 -11.10
CA LEU A 40 -25.92 -5.96 -12.30
C LEU A 40 -27.21 -5.47 -12.98
N TRP A 41 -28.31 -5.39 -12.22
CA TRP A 41 -29.60 -4.95 -12.75
C TRP A 41 -29.52 -3.57 -13.40
N ASN A 42 -28.93 -2.59 -12.71
CA ASN A 42 -28.81 -1.23 -13.20
C ASN A 42 -27.95 -1.15 -14.47
N GLU A 43 -26.82 -1.85 -14.52
CA GLU A 43 -25.96 -1.88 -15.70
C GLU A 43 -26.64 -2.54 -16.89
N THR A 44 -27.29 -3.70 -16.69
CA THR A 44 -28.01 -4.38 -17.78
C THR A 44 -29.19 -3.56 -18.28
N LEU A 45 -29.96 -2.94 -17.38
CA LEU A 45 -31.07 -2.06 -17.75
C LEU A 45 -30.57 -0.84 -18.55
N LYS A 46 -29.46 -0.21 -18.13
CA LYS A 46 -28.84 0.90 -18.87
C LYS A 46 -28.39 0.48 -20.27
N ALA A 47 -27.74 -0.67 -20.40
CA ALA A 47 -27.31 -1.20 -21.69
C ALA A 47 -28.48 -1.54 -22.63
N ASN A 48 -29.64 -1.92 -22.08
CA ASN A 48 -30.80 -2.39 -22.85
C ASN A 48 -31.97 -1.41 -22.91
N ARG A 49 -31.78 -0.11 -22.59
CA ARG A 49 -32.88 0.88 -22.64
C ARG A 49 -33.56 0.96 -24.00
N ALA A 50 -32.77 0.92 -25.08
CA ALA A 50 -33.28 1.03 -26.45
C ALA A 50 -34.12 -0.19 -26.88
N THR A 51 -33.70 -1.38 -26.44
CA THR A 51 -34.29 -2.68 -26.80
C THR A 51 -35.43 -3.09 -25.87
N ALA A 52 -35.51 -2.51 -24.67
CA ALA A 52 -36.57 -2.75 -23.70
C ALA A 52 -37.94 -2.42 -24.30
N LYS A 53 -38.91 -3.32 -24.13
CA LYS A 53 -40.23 -3.16 -24.75
C LYS A 53 -41.19 -2.28 -23.96
N LEU A 54 -41.14 -2.35 -22.64
CA LEU A 54 -41.88 -1.44 -21.78
C LEU A 54 -41.04 -0.19 -21.52
N ARG A 55 -41.66 0.99 -21.61
CA ARG A 55 -40.96 2.28 -21.54
C ARG A 55 -40.92 2.90 -20.16
N ASN A 56 -41.82 2.51 -19.27
CA ASN A 56 -41.86 3.02 -17.91
C ASN A 56 -41.09 2.06 -16.98
N TYR A 57 -40.31 2.62 -16.07
CA TYR A 57 -39.51 1.88 -15.09
C TYR A 57 -39.62 2.51 -13.71
N ALA A 58 -39.79 1.70 -12.67
CA ALA A 58 -39.74 2.15 -11.28
C ALA A 58 -38.77 1.27 -10.48
N TYR A 59 -37.86 1.89 -9.72
CA TYR A 59 -37.03 1.21 -8.73
C TYR A 59 -37.54 1.54 -7.32
N VAL A 60 -37.72 0.51 -6.50
CA VAL A 60 -38.24 0.63 -5.13
C VAL A 60 -37.51 -0.33 -4.19
N SER A 61 -36.90 0.19 -3.13
CA SER A 61 -36.35 -0.64 -2.03
C SER A 61 -37.35 -0.75 -0.90
N LEU A 62 -37.66 -1.97 -0.47
CA LEU A 62 -38.59 -2.23 0.63
C LEU A 62 -37.98 -2.02 2.01
N PHE A 63 -36.70 -1.63 2.09
CA PHE A 63 -36.03 -1.47 3.36
C PHE A 63 -36.76 -0.48 4.28
N GLY A 64 -37.31 -0.97 5.39
CA GLY A 64 -38.04 -0.16 6.37
C GLY A 64 -39.47 0.23 5.99
N MET A 65 -40.00 -0.19 4.83
CA MET A 65 -41.40 0.03 4.46
C MET A 65 -42.37 -0.78 5.33
N ARG A 66 -43.55 -0.22 5.62
CA ARG A 66 -44.49 -0.84 6.59
C ARG A 66 -45.89 -1.13 6.03
N SER A 67 -46.19 -0.82 4.77
CA SER A 67 -47.52 -1.07 4.18
C SER A 67 -47.50 -1.16 2.66
N LEU A 68 -48.52 -1.81 2.09
CA LEU A 68 -48.73 -1.89 0.63
C LEU A 68 -49.06 -0.53 0.00
N ASP A 69 -49.70 0.37 0.76
CA ASP A 69 -49.97 1.74 0.30
C ASP A 69 -48.68 2.54 0.14
N ALA A 70 -47.73 2.37 1.06
CA ALA A 70 -46.40 2.98 0.97
C ALA A 70 -45.64 2.45 -0.26
N LEU A 71 -45.69 1.13 -0.51
CA LEU A 71 -45.12 0.51 -1.71
C LEU A 71 -45.76 1.06 -2.99
N THR A 72 -47.10 1.12 -3.05
CA THR A 72 -47.84 1.69 -4.18
C THR A 72 -47.42 3.12 -4.46
N THR A 73 -47.34 3.94 -3.42
CA THR A 73 -46.92 5.34 -3.51
C THR A 73 -45.48 5.45 -4.02
N ALA A 74 -44.57 4.63 -3.49
CA ALA A 74 -43.18 4.59 -3.91
C ALA A 74 -43.03 4.18 -5.39
N ILE A 75 -43.79 3.19 -5.86
CA ILE A 75 -43.78 2.79 -7.27
C ILE A 75 -44.16 3.97 -8.16
N VAL A 76 -45.26 4.67 -7.85
CA VAL A 76 -45.74 5.79 -8.66
C VAL A 76 -44.75 6.97 -8.64
N GLN A 77 -44.15 7.26 -7.48
CA GLN A 77 -43.17 8.34 -7.34
C GLN A 77 -41.83 8.03 -8.03
N SER A 78 -41.43 6.76 -8.06
CA SER A 78 -40.19 6.31 -8.70
C SER A 78 -40.34 6.01 -10.20
N THR A 79 -41.54 6.07 -10.77
CA THR A 79 -41.73 5.80 -12.21
C THR A 79 -41.06 6.88 -13.06
N VAL A 80 -40.18 6.44 -13.96
CA VAL A 80 -39.48 7.23 -14.97
C VAL A 80 -39.63 6.60 -16.37
N SER A 81 -39.41 7.39 -17.42
CA SER A 81 -39.31 6.89 -18.79
C SER A 81 -37.89 6.42 -19.10
N LEU A 82 -37.75 5.23 -19.68
CA LEU A 82 -36.46 4.67 -20.14
C LEU A 82 -35.87 5.44 -21.33
N GLU A 83 -36.67 6.23 -22.05
CA GLU A 83 -36.22 7.10 -23.15
C GLU A 83 -35.65 8.43 -22.64
N GLY A 84 -35.85 8.75 -21.36
CA GLY A 84 -35.35 9.98 -20.74
C GLY A 84 -33.82 10.03 -20.61
N PRO A 85 -33.24 11.24 -20.49
CA PRO A 85 -31.80 11.42 -20.34
C PRO A 85 -31.26 10.77 -19.05
N GLU A 86 -32.05 10.79 -17.97
CA GLU A 86 -31.69 10.26 -16.65
C GLU A 86 -32.74 9.26 -16.16
N LEU A 87 -32.30 8.24 -15.41
CA LEU A 87 -33.19 7.27 -14.75
C LEU A 87 -33.48 7.66 -13.28
N GLU A 88 -33.29 8.93 -12.95
CA GLU A 88 -33.61 9.46 -11.63
C GLU A 88 -35.01 10.09 -11.67
N PRO A 89 -35.87 9.80 -10.68
CA PRO A 89 -37.19 10.39 -10.62
C PRO A 89 -37.07 11.89 -10.37
N THR A 90 -37.59 12.68 -11.30
CA THR A 90 -37.69 14.13 -11.19
C THR A 90 -39.14 14.55 -10.99
N PHE A 91 -39.34 15.76 -10.47
CA PHE A 91 -40.70 16.31 -10.36
C PHE A 91 -41.39 16.42 -11.73
N ASP A 92 -40.63 16.74 -12.78
CA ASP A 92 -41.15 16.83 -14.14
C ASP A 92 -41.53 15.45 -14.71
N SER A 93 -40.71 14.40 -14.48
CA SER A 93 -41.07 13.04 -14.90
C SER A 93 -42.32 12.52 -14.18
N TYR A 94 -42.48 12.87 -12.91
CA TYR A 94 -43.70 12.55 -12.14
C TYR A 94 -44.93 13.27 -12.71
N LEU A 95 -44.83 14.57 -13.02
CA LEU A 95 -45.90 15.34 -13.65
C LEU A 95 -46.26 14.82 -15.04
N GLU A 96 -45.26 14.46 -15.85
CA GLU A 96 -45.47 13.88 -17.18
C GLU A 96 -46.26 12.57 -17.06
N HIS A 97 -45.84 11.68 -16.16
CA HIS A 97 -46.53 10.42 -15.91
C HIS A 97 -47.98 10.63 -15.44
N LEU A 98 -48.22 11.57 -14.52
CA LEU A 98 -49.57 11.94 -14.09
C LEU A 98 -50.42 12.52 -15.24
N SER A 99 -49.82 13.38 -16.06
CA SER A 99 -50.50 14.06 -17.16
C SER A 99 -50.83 13.13 -18.33
N SER A 100 -50.14 12.00 -18.45
CA SER A 100 -50.44 10.96 -19.43
C SER A 100 -51.75 10.21 -19.13
N PHE A 101 -52.29 10.33 -17.90
CA PHE A 101 -53.50 9.63 -17.51
C PHE A 101 -54.77 10.33 -18.04
N PRO A 102 -55.66 9.64 -18.80
CA PRO A 102 -56.83 10.26 -19.43
C PRO A 102 -57.78 10.99 -18.46
N GLY A 103 -57.90 10.50 -17.22
CA GLY A 103 -58.70 11.14 -16.17
C GLY A 103 -58.15 12.49 -15.71
N VAL A 104 -56.83 12.62 -15.63
CA VAL A 104 -56.15 13.88 -15.28
C VAL A 104 -56.26 14.87 -16.45
N ILE A 105 -56.09 14.41 -17.68
CA ILE A 105 -56.31 15.21 -18.90
C ILE A 105 -57.76 15.72 -18.97
N ALA A 106 -58.74 14.89 -18.60
CA ALA A 106 -60.13 15.29 -18.56
C ALA A 106 -60.38 16.37 -17.48
N LEU A 107 -59.77 16.24 -16.29
CA LEU A 107 -59.85 17.23 -15.21
C LEU A 107 -59.18 18.55 -15.60
N THR A 108 -58.00 18.53 -16.22
CA THR A 108 -57.31 19.74 -16.70
C THR A 108 -58.08 20.42 -17.83
N LYS A 109 -58.64 19.64 -18.78
CA LYS A 109 -59.53 20.18 -19.83
C LYS A 109 -60.83 20.77 -19.27
N ARG A 110 -61.39 20.19 -18.19
CA ARG A 110 -62.60 20.70 -17.52
C ARG A 110 -62.33 21.98 -16.73
N ALA A 111 -61.15 22.07 -16.10
CA ALA A 111 -60.68 23.29 -15.45
C ALA A 111 -60.38 24.40 -16.46
N ALA A 112 -59.73 24.08 -17.59
CA ALA A 112 -59.50 25.02 -18.69
C ALA A 112 -60.83 25.53 -19.30
N ARG A 113 -61.85 24.67 -19.44
CA ARG A 113 -63.20 25.06 -19.90
C ARG A 113 -63.97 25.95 -18.92
N LYS A 114 -63.68 25.89 -17.61
CA LYS A 114 -64.25 26.81 -16.60
C LYS A 114 -63.46 28.12 -16.45
N SER A 115 -62.26 28.21 -17.03
CA SER A 115 -61.36 29.35 -16.95
C SER A 115 -61.58 30.41 -18.03
N THR A 116 -62.52 30.22 -18.97
CA THR A 116 -62.76 31.15 -20.08
C THR A 116 -63.49 32.43 -19.69
N THR A 117 -63.78 32.67 -18.39
CA THR A 117 -64.51 33.87 -17.94
C THR A 117 -63.70 34.85 -17.10
N VAL A 118 -62.39 34.65 -16.87
CA VAL A 118 -61.54 35.68 -16.23
C VAL A 118 -60.12 35.62 -16.79
N ALA A 119 -59.89 36.27 -17.92
CA ALA A 119 -58.57 36.61 -18.41
C ALA A 119 -58.23 38.05 -17.98
N SER A 120 -57.57 38.22 -16.83
CA SER A 120 -56.55 39.26 -16.61
C SER A 120 -56.01 39.22 -15.18
N LYS A 121 -54.68 39.30 -15.07
CA LYS A 121 -53.87 39.57 -13.87
C LYS A 121 -53.77 38.46 -12.82
N ALA A 122 -52.88 37.49 -13.06
CA ALA A 122 -52.00 36.89 -12.03
C ALA A 122 -50.95 35.99 -12.71
N ALA A 123 -49.84 36.56 -13.16
CA ALA A 123 -48.75 35.82 -13.83
C ALA A 123 -47.57 35.47 -12.90
N SER A 124 -47.78 35.32 -11.59
CA SER A 124 -46.67 34.99 -10.67
C SER A 124 -47.02 34.19 -9.42
N THR A 125 -48.20 33.58 -9.33
CA THR A 125 -48.51 32.67 -8.21
C THR A 125 -48.92 31.31 -8.76
N LEU A 126 -47.91 30.49 -9.06
CA LEU A 126 -48.08 29.04 -9.18
C LEU A 126 -48.62 28.53 -7.83
N PRO A 127 -49.90 28.10 -7.73
CA PRO A 127 -50.43 27.51 -6.50
C PRO A 127 -50.09 26.02 -6.53
N TYR A 128 -48.79 25.70 -6.43
CA TYR A 128 -48.30 24.35 -6.74
C TYR A 128 -48.34 23.37 -5.56
N VAL A 129 -48.44 23.84 -4.32
CA VAL A 129 -48.34 22.94 -3.14
C VAL A 129 -49.69 22.34 -2.73
N GLY A 130 -50.79 23.10 -2.83
CA GLY A 130 -52.11 22.66 -2.34
C GLY A 130 -52.83 21.64 -3.23
N LYS A 131 -52.57 21.62 -4.54
CA LYS A 131 -53.27 20.74 -5.49
C LYS A 131 -52.63 19.36 -5.66
N LEU A 132 -51.35 19.21 -5.34
CA LEU A 132 -50.66 17.92 -5.35
C LEU A 132 -51.17 17.00 -4.24
N ALA A 133 -51.47 17.54 -3.05
CA ALA A 133 -52.04 16.80 -1.92
C ALA A 133 -53.36 16.07 -2.29
N ASP A 134 -54.24 16.72 -3.06
CA ASP A 134 -55.51 16.15 -3.51
C ASP A 134 -55.36 15.05 -4.58
N LEU A 135 -54.17 14.91 -5.19
CA LEU A 135 -53.83 13.87 -6.16
C LEU A 135 -53.34 12.57 -5.50
N PHE A 136 -53.13 12.53 -4.18
CA PHE A 136 -52.40 11.43 -3.53
C PHE A 136 -53.19 10.19 -3.10
N ALA A 137 -54.54 10.15 -3.05
CA ALA A 137 -55.21 9.05 -2.34
C ALA A 137 -56.12 8.12 -3.16
N PRO A 138 -57.11 8.56 -3.96
CA PRO A 138 -58.01 7.60 -4.61
C PRO A 138 -57.55 7.32 -6.05
N GLY A 139 -56.79 6.24 -6.24
CA GLY A 139 -56.50 5.70 -7.58
C GLY A 139 -55.05 5.81 -8.06
N ALA A 140 -54.08 6.11 -7.20
CA ALA A 140 -52.65 6.07 -7.57
C ALA A 140 -52.24 4.72 -8.18
N ALA A 141 -52.80 3.61 -7.68
CA ALA A 141 -52.62 2.27 -8.25
C ALA A 141 -53.13 2.12 -9.71
N LEU A 142 -53.96 3.03 -10.22
CA LEU A 142 -54.40 3.05 -11.62
C LEU A 142 -53.31 3.58 -12.56
N LEU A 143 -52.36 4.36 -12.05
CA LEU A 143 -51.22 4.86 -12.81
C LEU A 143 -50.20 3.75 -13.08
N ILE A 144 -50.21 2.71 -12.26
CA ILE A 144 -49.33 1.56 -12.42
C ILE A 144 -49.94 0.63 -13.47
N SER A 145 -49.39 0.66 -14.68
CA SER A 145 -49.73 -0.29 -15.75
C SER A 145 -48.62 -0.37 -16.79
N LYS A 146 -48.44 -1.54 -17.40
CA LYS A 146 -47.51 -1.77 -18.53
C LYS A 146 -46.12 -1.15 -18.32
N GLN A 147 -45.54 -1.39 -17.16
CA GLN A 147 -44.22 -0.87 -16.77
C GLN A 147 -43.35 -1.95 -16.12
N ILE A 148 -42.03 -1.71 -16.10
CA ILE A 148 -41.06 -2.54 -15.40
C ILE A 148 -40.93 -2.01 -13.96
N ILE A 149 -40.99 -2.90 -12.98
CA ILE A 149 -40.89 -2.56 -11.56
C ILE A 149 -39.78 -3.40 -10.94
N CYS A 150 -38.74 -2.75 -10.43
CA CYS A 150 -37.70 -3.39 -9.65
C CYS A 150 -37.99 -3.20 -8.16
N ILE A 151 -38.20 -4.31 -7.45
CA ILE A 151 -38.40 -4.34 -6.01
C ILE A 151 -37.15 -4.96 -5.38
N ASP A 152 -36.45 -4.19 -4.55
CA ASP A 152 -35.20 -4.58 -3.88
C ASP A 152 -35.38 -4.69 -2.36
N ASP A 153 -34.45 -5.37 -1.69
CA ASP A 153 -34.39 -5.55 -0.22
C ASP A 153 -35.69 -6.08 0.42
N ILE A 154 -36.39 -7.01 -0.24
CA ILE A 154 -37.68 -7.54 0.25
C ILE A 154 -37.54 -8.19 1.63
N GLU A 155 -36.41 -8.85 1.88
CA GLU A 155 -36.11 -9.47 3.17
C GLU A 155 -35.92 -8.48 4.33
N ARG A 156 -35.92 -7.17 4.04
CA ARG A 156 -35.73 -6.09 5.04
C ARG A 156 -36.94 -5.15 5.14
N ALA A 157 -38.11 -5.62 4.71
CA ALA A 157 -39.37 -4.93 4.97
C ALA A 157 -39.58 -4.69 6.49
N GLY A 158 -40.20 -3.56 6.83
CA GLY A 158 -40.49 -3.18 8.20
C GLY A 158 -41.66 -3.94 8.81
N GLN A 159 -41.77 -3.86 10.15
CA GLN A 159 -42.89 -4.46 10.88
C GLN A 159 -44.23 -3.89 10.37
N GLY A 160 -45.05 -4.75 9.75
CA GLY A 160 -46.35 -4.38 9.15
C GLY A 160 -46.53 -4.75 7.68
N LEU A 161 -45.45 -5.15 6.98
CA LEU A 161 -45.51 -5.61 5.60
C LEU A 161 -44.84 -6.99 5.49
N ASP A 162 -45.64 -8.07 5.41
CA ASP A 162 -45.09 -9.41 5.23
C ASP A 162 -44.74 -9.66 3.76
N MET A 163 -43.78 -10.54 3.53
CA MET A 163 -43.39 -11.03 2.21
C MET A 163 -44.59 -11.56 1.42
N ALA A 164 -45.52 -12.25 2.10
CA ALA A 164 -46.73 -12.78 1.47
C ALA A 164 -47.61 -11.66 0.90
N ASP A 165 -47.75 -10.54 1.61
CA ASP A 165 -48.51 -9.37 1.15
C ASP A 165 -47.83 -8.74 -0.08
N VAL A 166 -46.50 -8.59 -0.04
CA VAL A 166 -45.70 -8.07 -1.16
C VAL A 166 -45.86 -8.97 -2.39
N LEU A 167 -45.69 -10.28 -2.24
CA LEU A 167 -45.82 -11.24 -3.33
C LEU A 167 -47.25 -11.29 -3.90
N GLY A 168 -48.27 -11.12 -3.04
CA GLY A 168 -49.67 -10.96 -3.47
C GLY A 168 -49.85 -9.71 -4.35
N MET A 169 -49.24 -8.59 -3.98
CA MET A 169 -49.23 -7.38 -4.80
C MET A 169 -48.46 -7.59 -6.12
N VAL A 170 -47.32 -8.30 -6.09
CA VAL A 170 -46.54 -8.63 -7.30
C VAL A 170 -47.35 -9.44 -8.30
N SER A 171 -48.05 -10.49 -7.85
CA SER A 171 -48.96 -11.27 -8.70
C SER A 171 -50.06 -10.37 -9.30
N SER A 172 -50.70 -9.52 -8.50
CA SER A 172 -51.71 -8.58 -9.01
C SER A 172 -51.16 -7.59 -10.04
N LEU A 173 -49.93 -7.11 -9.89
CA LEU A 173 -49.28 -6.20 -10.84
C LEU A 173 -48.99 -6.91 -12.17
N CYS A 174 -48.50 -8.14 -12.10
CA CYS A 174 -48.23 -8.95 -13.29
C CYS A 174 -49.52 -9.30 -14.03
N GLU A 175 -50.48 -9.93 -13.33
CA GLU A 175 -51.69 -10.51 -13.92
C GLU A 175 -52.73 -9.47 -14.38
N HIS A 176 -52.89 -8.37 -13.63
CA HIS A 176 -53.96 -7.40 -13.89
C HIS A 176 -53.49 -6.06 -14.45
N LYS A 177 -52.22 -5.70 -14.26
CA LYS A 177 -51.67 -4.42 -14.73
C LYS A 177 -50.71 -4.57 -15.92
N GLY A 178 -50.41 -5.80 -16.32
CA GLY A 178 -49.49 -6.10 -17.40
C GLY A 178 -48.08 -5.60 -17.11
N CYS A 179 -47.70 -5.53 -15.83
CA CYS A 179 -46.38 -5.10 -15.40
C CYS A 179 -45.40 -6.27 -15.47
N LYS A 180 -44.13 -5.91 -15.61
CA LYS A 180 -43.01 -6.83 -15.45
C LYS A 180 -42.35 -6.53 -14.12
N VAL A 181 -42.16 -7.53 -13.27
CA VAL A 181 -41.60 -7.30 -11.94
C VAL A 181 -40.28 -8.04 -11.80
N VAL A 182 -39.23 -7.35 -11.38
CA VAL A 182 -37.99 -7.99 -10.94
C VAL A 182 -37.87 -7.88 -9.43
N LEU A 183 -37.57 -9.00 -8.78
CA LEU A 183 -37.33 -9.10 -7.35
C LEU A 183 -35.84 -9.29 -7.13
N LEU A 184 -35.21 -8.34 -6.42
CA LEU A 184 -33.83 -8.47 -5.96
C LEU A 184 -33.88 -8.84 -4.48
N LEU A 185 -33.40 -10.03 -4.13
CA LEU A 185 -33.50 -10.52 -2.76
C LEU A 185 -32.27 -11.30 -2.29
N ASN A 186 -32.16 -11.46 -0.97
CA ASN A 186 -31.20 -12.37 -0.35
C ASN A 186 -31.93 -13.55 0.30
N GLU A 187 -31.94 -14.70 -0.38
CA GLU A 187 -32.58 -15.91 0.14
C GLU A 187 -31.93 -16.45 1.42
N ASP A 188 -30.61 -16.28 1.57
CA ASP A 188 -29.88 -16.78 2.75
C ASP A 188 -30.27 -16.01 4.03
N ALA A 189 -30.79 -14.79 3.89
CA ALA A 189 -31.18 -13.94 5.01
C ALA A 189 -32.62 -14.19 5.52
N LEU A 190 -33.38 -15.10 4.89
CA LEU A 190 -34.80 -15.33 5.18
C LEU A 190 -35.06 -16.17 6.45
N GLY A 191 -34.03 -16.70 7.11
CA GLY A 191 -34.13 -17.39 8.41
C GLY A 191 -35.05 -18.62 8.42
N GLU A 192 -35.63 -18.94 9.58
CA GLU A 192 -36.51 -20.12 9.80
C GLU A 192 -37.82 -20.09 8.97
N GLN A 193 -38.27 -18.90 8.55
CA GLN A 193 -39.43 -18.73 7.67
C GLN A 193 -39.09 -18.99 6.19
N GLY A 194 -37.81 -19.17 5.85
CA GLY A 194 -37.32 -19.37 4.49
C GLY A 194 -38.01 -20.50 3.72
N THR A 195 -38.42 -21.58 4.39
CA THR A 195 -39.14 -22.69 3.73
C THR A 195 -40.52 -22.27 3.23
N LYS A 196 -41.27 -21.50 4.03
CA LYS A 196 -42.57 -20.96 3.59
C LYS A 196 -42.37 -19.93 2.48
N TYR A 197 -41.38 -19.07 2.61
CA TYR A 197 -41.08 -18.05 1.61
C TYR A 197 -40.66 -18.63 0.26
N ARG A 198 -39.85 -19.69 0.24
CA ARG A 198 -39.53 -20.41 -1.01
C ARG A 198 -40.78 -20.92 -1.72
N SER A 199 -41.76 -21.44 -0.98
CA SER A 199 -43.02 -21.91 -1.56
C SER A 199 -43.89 -20.79 -2.16
N TYR A 200 -43.84 -19.58 -1.60
CA TYR A 200 -44.54 -18.42 -2.17
C TYR A 200 -43.80 -17.88 -3.40
N ILE A 201 -42.48 -17.78 -3.32
CA ILE A 201 -41.62 -17.38 -4.45
C ILE A 201 -41.84 -18.33 -5.63
N GLU A 202 -41.83 -19.65 -5.41
CA GLU A 202 -42.03 -20.64 -6.47
C GLU A 202 -43.38 -20.50 -7.20
N LYS A 203 -44.42 -20.02 -6.52
CA LYS A 203 -45.75 -19.81 -7.13
C LYS A 203 -45.89 -18.51 -7.90
N VAL A 204 -45.15 -17.48 -7.50
CA VAL A 204 -45.29 -16.11 -8.02
C VAL A 204 -44.22 -15.78 -9.06
N VAL A 205 -43.04 -16.40 -8.97
CA VAL A 205 -41.90 -16.13 -9.82
C VAL A 205 -41.89 -17.06 -11.03
N ASP A 206 -41.96 -16.48 -12.23
CA ASP A 206 -41.88 -17.22 -13.49
C ASP A 206 -40.45 -17.71 -13.78
N GLN A 207 -39.45 -16.89 -13.43
CA GLN A 207 -38.04 -17.23 -13.63
C GLN A 207 -37.23 -16.85 -12.40
N ALA A 208 -36.57 -17.82 -11.77
CA ALA A 208 -35.63 -17.59 -10.69
C ALA A 208 -34.19 -17.77 -11.18
N VAL A 209 -33.33 -16.83 -10.84
CA VAL A 209 -31.90 -16.85 -11.18
C VAL A 209 -31.08 -16.52 -9.94
N ARG A 210 -30.07 -17.36 -9.68
CA ARG A 210 -29.13 -17.16 -8.58
C ARG A 210 -27.88 -16.45 -9.08
N PHE A 211 -27.63 -15.26 -8.55
CA PHE A 211 -26.47 -14.44 -8.86
C PHE A 211 -25.35 -14.67 -7.86
N GLU A 212 -24.33 -15.42 -8.30
CA GLU A 212 -23.11 -15.69 -7.56
C GLU A 212 -21.90 -15.31 -8.42
N PRO A 213 -21.39 -14.08 -8.28
CA PRO A 213 -20.19 -13.66 -8.98
C PRO A 213 -18.97 -14.39 -8.43
N THR A 214 -17.96 -14.58 -9.28
CA THR A 214 -16.63 -15.00 -8.83
C THR A 214 -15.92 -13.83 -8.12
N PRO A 215 -14.87 -14.11 -7.31
CA PRO A 215 -14.05 -13.05 -6.73
C PRO A 215 -13.46 -12.12 -7.79
N GLU A 216 -13.07 -12.64 -8.96
CA GLU A 216 -12.53 -11.80 -10.05
C GLU A 216 -13.58 -10.85 -10.61
N GLU A 217 -14.80 -11.32 -10.84
CA GLU A 217 -15.89 -10.48 -11.33
C GLU A 217 -16.28 -9.41 -10.30
N SER A 218 -16.23 -9.77 -9.01
CA SER A 218 -16.50 -8.86 -7.90
C SER A 218 -15.43 -7.77 -7.80
N ALA A 219 -14.15 -8.13 -7.97
CA ALA A 219 -13.03 -7.19 -7.98
C ALA A 219 -13.12 -6.21 -9.16
N VAL A 220 -13.41 -6.71 -10.37
CA VAL A 220 -13.62 -5.88 -11.57
C VAL A 220 -14.81 -4.92 -11.42
N ALA A 221 -15.89 -5.36 -10.77
CA ALA A 221 -17.03 -4.49 -10.50
C ALA A 221 -16.74 -3.44 -9.41
N ALA A 222 -15.79 -3.72 -8.50
CA ALA A 222 -15.49 -2.86 -7.36
C ALA A 222 -14.40 -1.82 -7.65
N ILE A 223 -13.44 -2.13 -8.52
CA ILE A 223 -12.21 -1.36 -8.75
C ILE A 223 -12.10 -0.95 -10.22
N SER A 224 -11.77 0.32 -10.49
CA SER A 224 -11.58 0.83 -11.86
C SER A 224 -10.26 0.34 -12.46
N ALA A 225 -10.23 0.22 -13.79
CA ALA A 225 -9.05 -0.29 -14.51
C ALA A 225 -7.84 0.67 -14.46
N GLU A 226 -8.10 1.96 -14.26
CA GLU A 226 -7.11 3.04 -14.22
C GLU A 226 -6.42 3.16 -12.85
N ASP A 227 -6.98 2.53 -11.83
CA ASP A 227 -6.51 2.61 -10.44
C ASP A 227 -5.42 1.58 -10.13
N VAL A 228 -4.15 1.97 -10.26
CA VAL A 228 -2.98 1.08 -10.10
C VAL A 228 -2.94 0.38 -8.73
N LEU A 229 -3.10 1.12 -7.63
CA LEU A 229 -3.16 0.56 -6.28
C LEU A 229 -4.42 -0.29 -6.09
N GLY A 230 -5.54 0.15 -6.65
CA GLY A 230 -6.76 -0.64 -6.72
C GLY A 230 -6.54 -1.99 -7.39
N GLN A 231 -5.79 -2.07 -8.49
CA GLN A 231 -5.50 -3.32 -9.18
C GLN A 231 -4.61 -4.26 -8.35
N GLN A 232 -3.67 -3.72 -7.57
CA GLN A 232 -2.92 -4.51 -6.59
C GLN A 232 -3.84 -5.06 -5.50
N LEU A 233 -4.74 -4.23 -4.95
CA LEU A 233 -5.76 -4.66 -4.00
C LEU A 233 -6.69 -5.71 -4.60
N ALA A 234 -7.11 -5.56 -5.86
CA ALA A 234 -7.98 -6.50 -6.56
C ALA A 234 -7.38 -7.91 -6.55
N LYS A 235 -6.08 -8.05 -6.86
CA LYS A 235 -5.36 -9.34 -6.78
C LYS A 235 -5.47 -9.96 -5.39
N GLN A 236 -5.28 -9.15 -4.35
CA GLN A 236 -5.38 -9.61 -2.95
C GLN A 236 -6.79 -10.04 -2.59
N THR A 237 -7.82 -9.28 -2.98
CA THR A 237 -9.22 -9.64 -2.71
C THR A 237 -9.66 -10.92 -3.44
N VAL A 238 -9.11 -11.17 -4.65
CA VAL A 238 -9.33 -12.42 -5.39
C VAL A 238 -8.68 -13.59 -4.68
N ALA A 239 -7.43 -13.44 -4.21
CA ALA A 239 -6.72 -14.47 -3.47
C ALA A 239 -7.43 -14.85 -2.15
N LEU A 240 -8.03 -13.86 -1.47
CA LEU A 240 -8.86 -14.06 -0.27
C LEU A 240 -10.27 -14.60 -0.58
N GLY A 241 -10.68 -14.66 -1.85
CA GLY A 241 -12.00 -15.15 -2.24
C GLY A 241 -13.15 -14.19 -1.92
N ILE A 242 -12.89 -12.90 -1.76
CA ILE A 242 -13.89 -11.89 -1.38
C ILE A 242 -14.83 -11.63 -2.55
N LYS A 243 -16.13 -11.87 -2.33
CA LYS A 243 -17.19 -11.66 -3.35
C LYS A 243 -18.03 -10.40 -3.10
N ASN A 244 -17.87 -9.77 -1.94
CA ASN A 244 -18.68 -8.62 -1.55
C ASN A 244 -18.09 -7.32 -2.08
N ILE A 245 -18.69 -6.76 -3.13
CA ILE A 245 -18.22 -5.51 -3.77
C ILE A 245 -18.26 -4.31 -2.81
N ARG A 246 -19.15 -4.31 -1.81
CA ARG A 246 -19.20 -3.23 -0.80
C ARG A 246 -18.00 -3.29 0.13
N VAL A 247 -17.57 -4.50 0.50
CA VAL A 247 -16.37 -4.73 1.31
C VAL A 247 -15.14 -4.29 0.53
N ILE A 248 -14.97 -4.74 -0.72
CA ILE A 248 -13.83 -4.36 -1.57
C ILE A 248 -13.74 -2.84 -1.72
N ARG A 249 -14.85 -2.17 -2.05
CA ARG A 249 -14.91 -0.70 -2.15
C ARG A 249 -14.61 0.00 -0.81
N ARG A 250 -15.01 -0.60 0.31
CA ARG A 250 -14.70 -0.04 1.64
C ARG A 250 -13.21 -0.16 1.93
N ILE A 251 -12.60 -1.33 1.73
CA ILE A 251 -11.16 -1.53 1.89
C ILE A 251 -10.39 -0.55 0.99
N ARG A 252 -10.80 -0.40 -0.27
CA ARG A 252 -10.17 0.55 -1.21
C ARG A 252 -10.20 1.99 -0.71
N ARG A 253 -11.31 2.43 -0.10
CA ARG A 253 -11.43 3.77 0.50
C ARG A 253 -10.47 3.95 1.69
N PHE A 254 -10.31 2.93 2.54
CA PHE A 254 -9.32 2.98 3.61
C PHE A 254 -7.89 3.02 3.05
N LEU A 255 -7.58 2.22 2.03
CA LEU A 255 -6.29 2.27 1.35
C LEU A 255 -6.01 3.64 0.72
N GLN A 256 -7.04 4.32 0.20
CA GLN A 256 -6.92 5.67 -0.35
C GLN A 256 -6.39 6.68 0.68
N HIS A 257 -6.72 6.50 1.96
CA HIS A 257 -6.25 7.37 3.03
C HIS A 257 -4.78 7.16 3.41
N LEU A 258 -4.12 6.14 2.84
CA LEU A 258 -2.72 5.79 3.08
C LEU A 258 -1.83 6.04 1.86
N GLU A 259 -2.38 6.46 0.72
CA GLU A 259 -1.61 6.60 -0.53
C GLU A 259 -0.47 7.60 -0.40
N SER A 260 -0.68 8.71 0.31
CA SER A 260 0.36 9.71 0.56
C SER A 260 1.53 9.13 1.36
N GLU A 261 1.25 8.30 2.35
CA GLU A 261 2.22 7.67 3.23
C GLU A 261 2.95 6.51 2.55
N LEU A 262 2.37 5.92 1.51
CA LEU A 262 2.97 4.86 0.69
C LEU A 262 3.74 5.39 -0.52
N THR A 263 3.66 6.70 -0.80
CA THR A 263 4.42 7.33 -1.87
C THR A 263 5.90 7.36 -1.48
N ASP A 264 6.80 7.13 -2.46
CA ASP A 264 8.27 7.11 -2.27
C ASP A 264 8.83 6.04 -1.31
N LEU A 265 8.01 5.09 -0.86
CA LEU A 265 8.47 3.93 -0.09
C LEU A 265 8.88 2.75 -0.97
N HIS A 266 9.68 1.85 -0.40
CA HIS A 266 10.06 0.61 -1.05
C HIS A 266 8.82 -0.21 -1.45
N SER A 267 8.79 -0.73 -2.68
CA SER A 267 7.62 -1.42 -3.26
C SER A 267 7.12 -2.59 -2.41
N GLY A 268 8.04 -3.29 -1.74
CA GLY A 268 7.71 -4.37 -0.80
C GLY A 268 6.88 -3.91 0.40
N VAL A 269 7.05 -2.66 0.88
CA VAL A 269 6.21 -2.10 1.96
C VAL A 269 4.79 -1.88 1.45
N THR A 270 4.65 -1.31 0.25
CA THR A 270 3.34 -1.08 -0.37
C THR A 270 2.59 -2.40 -0.60
N GLU A 271 3.28 -3.40 -1.16
CA GLU A 271 2.68 -4.73 -1.35
C GLU A 271 2.24 -5.35 -0.02
N ARG A 272 3.08 -5.25 1.01
CA ARG A 272 2.77 -5.72 2.37
C ARG A 272 1.55 -5.03 2.95
N VAL A 273 1.49 -3.70 2.91
CA VAL A 273 0.35 -2.93 3.44
C VAL A 273 -0.95 -3.28 2.72
N ILE A 274 -0.91 -3.45 1.39
CA ILE A 274 -2.10 -3.85 0.61
C ILE A 274 -2.56 -5.26 0.99
N LYS A 275 -1.61 -6.18 1.23
CA LYS A 275 -1.90 -7.53 1.69
C LYS A 275 -2.58 -7.52 3.07
N SER A 276 -2.02 -6.77 4.01
CA SER A 276 -2.54 -6.64 5.37
C SER A 276 -3.90 -5.96 5.40
N ILE A 277 -4.09 -4.84 4.69
CA ILE A 277 -5.36 -4.13 4.70
C ILE A 277 -6.49 -4.93 4.02
N ALA A 278 -6.16 -5.77 3.04
CA ALA A 278 -7.12 -6.64 2.38
C ALA A 278 -7.67 -7.71 3.36
N LEU A 279 -6.77 -8.43 4.03
CA LEU A 279 -7.14 -9.46 5.01
C LEU A 279 -7.86 -8.86 6.22
N LEU A 280 -7.26 -7.85 6.87
CA LEU A 280 -7.80 -7.23 8.07
C LEU A 280 -9.11 -6.51 7.78
N GLY A 281 -9.18 -5.81 6.63
CA GLY A 281 -10.39 -5.15 6.19
C GLY A 281 -11.53 -6.13 5.93
N TRP A 282 -11.24 -7.31 5.38
CA TRP A 282 -12.24 -8.37 5.24
C TRP A 282 -12.75 -8.86 6.60
N CYS A 283 -11.85 -9.11 7.54
CA CYS A 283 -12.19 -9.53 8.91
C CYS A 283 -13.07 -8.51 9.64
N VAL A 284 -12.79 -7.20 9.47
CA VAL A 284 -13.56 -6.13 10.12
C VAL A 284 -14.90 -5.89 9.44
N PHE A 285 -14.97 -5.91 8.10
CA PHE A 285 -16.16 -5.46 7.36
C PHE A 285 -17.12 -6.59 6.99
N GLU A 286 -16.70 -7.86 7.07
CA GLU A 286 -17.54 -9.03 6.81
C GLU A 286 -17.28 -10.19 7.79
N PRO A 287 -17.43 -9.97 9.12
CA PRO A 287 -17.02 -10.93 10.15
C PRO A 287 -17.78 -12.27 10.12
N THR A 288 -18.91 -12.34 9.42
CA THR A 288 -19.69 -13.59 9.27
C THR A 288 -19.07 -14.56 8.26
N LEU A 289 -18.28 -14.07 7.31
CA LEU A 289 -17.65 -14.90 6.27
C LEU A 289 -16.13 -14.91 6.39
N ALA A 290 -15.55 -13.83 6.90
CA ALA A 290 -14.12 -13.73 7.16
C ALA A 290 -13.74 -14.51 8.43
N PRO A 291 -12.45 -14.86 8.59
CA PRO A 291 -11.95 -15.37 9.86
C PRO A 291 -12.12 -14.36 11.00
N ASP A 292 -12.20 -14.87 12.23
CA ASP A 292 -12.28 -14.02 13.41
C ASP A 292 -11.01 -13.16 13.55
N LEU A 293 -11.20 -11.85 13.65
CA LEU A 293 -10.09 -10.89 13.70
C LEU A 293 -9.17 -11.14 14.92
N ALA A 294 -9.73 -11.49 16.08
CA ALA A 294 -8.93 -11.75 17.27
C ALA A 294 -8.11 -13.05 17.13
N LEU A 295 -8.61 -14.06 16.40
CA LEU A 295 -7.80 -15.21 16.01
C LEU A 295 -6.68 -14.82 15.04
N VAL A 296 -6.95 -14.02 14.00
CA VAL A 296 -5.90 -13.55 13.06
C VAL A 296 -4.79 -12.80 13.81
N CYS A 297 -5.15 -11.85 14.69
CA CYS A 297 -4.19 -11.08 15.49
C CYS A 297 -3.38 -11.93 16.48
N ARG A 298 -3.93 -13.06 16.96
CA ARG A 298 -3.22 -14.00 17.86
C ARG A 298 -2.33 -14.96 17.09
N TYR A 299 -2.86 -15.52 15.99
CA TYR A 299 -2.23 -16.58 15.20
C TYR A 299 -0.90 -16.14 14.59
N ALA A 300 -0.81 -14.87 14.21
CA ALA A 300 0.39 -14.36 13.57
C ALA A 300 1.42 -13.78 14.57
N LYS A 301 1.10 -13.73 15.88
CA LYS A 301 2.07 -13.45 16.97
C LYS A 301 2.72 -14.73 17.52
N PHE A 302 2.02 -15.85 17.46
CA PHE A 302 2.53 -17.15 17.78
C PHE A 302 2.22 -18.01 16.57
N ARG A 303 3.17 -18.24 15.65
CA ARG A 303 3.05 -19.33 14.66
C ARG A 303 2.83 -20.60 15.46
N ILE A 304 1.57 -20.94 15.71
CA ILE A 304 1.22 -22.06 16.55
C ILE A 304 1.78 -23.26 15.80
N ASN A 305 2.72 -23.98 16.41
CA ASN A 305 3.02 -25.34 15.99
C ASN A 305 1.73 -26.13 16.19
N LEU A 306 0.83 -26.10 15.20
CA LEU A 306 -0.43 -26.85 15.15
C LEU A 306 -0.18 -28.36 14.99
N SER A 307 0.93 -28.86 15.54
CA SER A 307 1.24 -30.27 15.71
C SER A 307 0.65 -30.86 17.00
N ASN A 308 -0.09 -30.06 17.80
CA ASN A 308 -0.75 -30.52 19.01
C ASN A 308 -2.22 -30.89 18.76
N GLU A 309 -2.64 -32.04 19.30
CA GLU A 309 -3.87 -32.81 19.03
C GLU A 309 -5.22 -32.12 19.36
N ASN A 310 -5.28 -30.81 19.65
CA ASN A 310 -6.49 -30.11 20.12
C ASN A 310 -6.86 -28.82 19.33
N CYS A 311 -6.56 -28.76 18.04
CA CYS A 311 -6.92 -27.59 17.22
C CYS A 311 -8.39 -27.63 16.77
N SER A 312 -9.11 -26.52 16.91
CA SER A 312 -10.47 -26.41 16.39
C SER A 312 -10.48 -26.37 14.86
N ALA A 313 -11.60 -26.78 14.24
CA ALA A 313 -11.75 -26.72 12.77
C ALA A 313 -11.54 -25.29 12.22
N ASN A 314 -11.92 -24.26 12.98
CA ASN A 314 -11.74 -22.86 12.59
C ASN A 314 -10.27 -22.44 12.58
N GLU A 315 -9.46 -22.91 13.53
CA GLU A 315 -8.02 -22.62 13.59
C GLU A 315 -7.26 -23.30 12.44
N LEU A 316 -7.63 -24.54 12.10
CA LEU A 316 -7.05 -25.25 10.95
C LEU A 316 -7.37 -24.56 9.62
N ASN A 317 -8.62 -24.13 9.45
CA ASN A 317 -9.03 -23.39 8.26
C ASN A 317 -8.31 -22.03 8.16
N LEU A 318 -8.12 -21.34 9.29
CA LEU A 318 -7.36 -20.10 9.34
C LEU A 318 -5.89 -20.32 8.96
N ASP A 319 -5.23 -21.33 9.50
CA ASP A 319 -3.84 -21.65 9.14
C ASP A 319 -3.68 -21.95 7.65
N GLN A 320 -4.57 -22.76 7.08
CA GLN A 320 -4.57 -23.05 5.64
C GLN A 320 -4.76 -21.78 4.82
N LEU A 321 -5.68 -20.90 5.23
CA LEU A 321 -5.93 -19.64 4.56
C LEU A 321 -4.71 -18.72 4.62
N LEU A 322 -4.10 -18.53 5.80
CA LEU A 322 -2.95 -17.65 5.97
C LEU A 322 -1.72 -18.18 5.23
N LYS A 323 -1.49 -19.50 5.21
CA LYS A 323 -0.42 -20.13 4.41
C LYS A 323 -0.66 -19.98 2.91
N ALA A 324 -1.87 -20.23 2.44
CA ALA A 324 -2.21 -20.09 1.02
C ALA A 324 -2.15 -18.63 0.56
N TYR A 325 -2.51 -17.70 1.45
CA TYR A 325 -2.42 -16.27 1.21
C TYR A 325 -0.99 -15.73 1.40
N ASP A 326 -0.06 -16.52 1.93
CA ASP A 326 1.30 -16.12 2.27
C ASP A 326 1.32 -14.92 3.24
N PHE A 327 0.43 -14.93 4.22
CA PHE A 327 0.42 -13.92 5.27
C PHE A 327 1.46 -14.26 6.33
N GLY A 328 2.44 -13.37 6.50
CA GLY A 328 3.53 -13.53 7.45
C GLY A 328 3.13 -13.31 8.90
N ASP A 329 4.13 -12.96 9.71
CA ASP A 329 3.93 -12.67 11.13
C ASP A 329 3.25 -11.29 11.30
N PHE A 330 2.37 -11.19 12.29
CA PHE A 330 1.57 -9.98 12.55
C PHE A 330 2.35 -9.07 13.46
N ASP A 331 2.72 -7.92 12.94
CA ASP A 331 3.63 -7.00 13.61
C ASP A 331 2.95 -5.70 14.05
N GLN A 332 3.75 -4.68 14.31
CA GLN A 332 3.27 -3.36 14.73
C GLN A 332 2.54 -2.62 13.60
N ILE A 333 2.95 -2.78 12.34
CA ILE A 333 2.25 -2.18 11.19
C ILE A 333 0.86 -2.81 11.08
N ASP A 334 0.78 -4.15 11.14
CA ASP A 334 -0.50 -4.87 11.08
C ASP A 334 -1.43 -4.50 12.25
N GLN A 335 -0.87 -4.29 13.44
CA GLN A 335 -1.63 -3.84 14.61
C GLN A 335 -2.23 -2.44 14.38
N VAL A 336 -1.43 -1.47 13.94
CA VAL A 336 -1.91 -0.09 13.68
C VAL A 336 -2.93 -0.06 12.55
N LEU A 337 -2.75 -0.88 11.50
CA LEU A 337 -3.74 -1.03 10.43
C LEU A 337 -5.06 -1.64 10.95
N SER A 338 -4.98 -2.69 11.76
CA SER A 338 -6.15 -3.34 12.37
C SER A 338 -6.94 -2.36 13.25
N ASP A 339 -6.22 -1.62 14.11
CA ASP A 339 -6.83 -0.65 15.02
C ASP A 339 -7.50 0.49 14.23
N GLY A 340 -6.86 0.98 13.16
CA GLY A 340 -7.43 2.03 12.32
C GLY A 340 -8.64 1.58 11.51
N LEU A 341 -8.67 0.33 11.04
CA LEU A 341 -9.85 -0.24 10.36
C LEU A 341 -11.05 -0.38 11.31
N GLN A 342 -10.81 -0.76 12.56
CA GLN A 342 -11.85 -0.88 13.60
C GLN A 342 -12.35 0.49 14.07
N ALA A 343 -11.44 1.44 14.31
CA ALA A 343 -11.76 2.79 14.76
C ALA A 343 -12.37 3.67 13.65
N GLY A 344 -12.12 3.32 12.38
CA GLY A 344 -12.56 4.08 11.21
C GLY A 344 -11.58 5.19 10.78
N ALA A 345 -10.43 5.33 11.44
CA ALA A 345 -9.37 6.27 11.08
C ALA A 345 -7.99 5.74 11.56
N PHE A 346 -6.93 5.96 10.78
CA PHE A 346 -5.57 5.53 11.11
C PHE A 346 -4.82 6.56 11.95
N ASP A 347 -4.00 6.09 12.89
CA ASP A 347 -2.93 6.90 13.48
C ASP A 347 -1.80 7.06 12.46
N ARG A 348 -1.87 8.15 11.70
CA ARG A 348 -0.94 8.43 10.59
C ARG A 348 0.48 8.63 11.06
N GLN A 349 0.68 9.27 12.22
CA GLN A 349 2.01 9.58 12.72
C GLN A 349 2.72 8.30 13.18
N ALA A 350 2.02 7.44 13.93
CA ALA A 350 2.56 6.15 14.34
C ALA A 350 2.84 5.25 13.12
N LEU A 351 1.91 5.21 12.16
CA LEU A 351 2.05 4.37 10.98
C LEU A 351 3.22 4.83 10.08
N GLN A 352 3.32 6.13 9.78
CA GLN A 352 4.37 6.66 8.91
C GLN A 352 5.77 6.30 9.42
N LYS A 353 6.01 6.46 10.73
CA LYS A 353 7.30 6.09 11.34
C LYS A 353 7.63 4.61 11.13
N LEU A 354 6.65 3.72 11.35
CA LEU A 354 6.85 2.28 11.18
C LEU A 354 7.12 1.92 9.72
N LEU A 355 6.40 2.54 8.77
CA LEU A 355 6.56 2.32 7.34
C LEU A 355 7.94 2.79 6.84
N GLU A 356 8.41 3.95 7.30
CA GLU A 356 9.74 4.47 6.95
C GLU A 356 10.86 3.58 7.49
N ASP A 357 10.76 3.13 8.73
CA ASP A 357 11.74 2.23 9.35
C ASP A 357 11.79 0.88 8.61
N GLU A 358 10.63 0.33 8.22
CA GLU A 358 10.55 -0.91 7.45
C GLU A 358 11.07 -0.73 6.02
N SER A 359 10.76 0.39 5.37
CA SER A 359 11.28 0.71 4.04
C SER A 359 12.80 0.78 4.02
N LYS A 360 13.42 1.36 5.06
CA LYS A 360 14.88 1.40 5.21
C LYS A 360 15.48 0.01 5.39
N LYS A 361 14.84 -0.86 6.18
CA LYS A 361 15.29 -2.25 6.36
C LYS A 361 15.26 -3.02 5.05
N LEU A 362 14.12 -3.00 4.35
CA LEU A 362 13.98 -3.71 3.07
C LEU A 362 14.95 -3.19 2.01
N ALA A 363 15.14 -1.87 1.91
CA ALA A 363 16.13 -1.30 1.01
C ALA A 363 17.57 -1.75 1.36
N SER A 364 17.89 -1.86 2.66
CA SER A 364 19.20 -2.35 3.11
C SER A 364 19.39 -3.84 2.84
N GLU A 365 18.33 -4.64 2.99
CA GLU A 365 18.34 -6.07 2.69
C GLU A 365 18.49 -6.32 1.18
N GLU A 366 17.75 -5.60 0.34
CA GLU A 366 17.88 -5.69 -1.12
C GLU A 366 19.28 -5.30 -1.57
N ALA A 367 19.83 -4.20 -1.04
CA ALA A 367 21.19 -3.78 -1.32
C ALA A 367 22.20 -4.87 -0.94
N ARG A 368 22.07 -5.44 0.26
CA ARG A 368 22.94 -6.53 0.72
C ARG A 368 22.83 -7.77 -0.16
N GLU A 369 21.62 -8.15 -0.55
CA GLU A 369 21.40 -9.31 -1.43
C GLU A 369 22.10 -9.10 -2.78
N VAL A 370 21.89 -7.95 -3.42
CA VAL A 370 22.50 -7.63 -4.71
C VAL A 370 24.02 -7.51 -4.62
N ILE A 371 24.56 -6.85 -3.59
CA ILE A 371 26.00 -6.73 -3.36
C ILE A 371 26.64 -8.11 -3.09
N SER A 372 25.94 -9.02 -2.38
CA SER A 372 26.45 -10.37 -2.09
C SER A 372 26.33 -11.35 -3.25
N LYS A 373 25.51 -11.06 -4.25
CA LYS A 373 25.18 -11.97 -5.35
C LYS A 373 26.40 -12.42 -6.17
N PRO A 374 27.35 -11.53 -6.56
CA PRO A 374 28.57 -11.96 -7.24
C PRO A 374 29.34 -13.00 -6.42
N TRP A 375 29.48 -12.77 -5.12
CA TRP A 375 30.26 -13.63 -4.23
C TRP A 375 29.60 -14.99 -4.02
N LYS A 376 28.26 -15.07 -4.02
CA LYS A 376 27.55 -16.36 -4.05
C LYS A 376 27.86 -17.14 -5.32
N ILE A 377 27.82 -16.49 -6.49
CA ILE A 377 28.17 -17.14 -7.76
C ILE A 377 29.61 -17.66 -7.72
N PHE A 378 30.53 -16.88 -7.17
CA PHE A 378 31.95 -17.24 -7.05
C PHE A 378 32.20 -18.38 -6.06
N HIS A 379 31.49 -18.42 -4.93
CA HIS A 379 31.71 -19.41 -3.87
C HIS A 379 30.88 -20.70 -4.02
N ASP A 380 29.70 -20.63 -4.63
CA ASP A 380 28.74 -21.76 -4.67
C ASP A 380 28.94 -22.69 -5.89
N GLY A 381 29.91 -22.42 -6.76
CA GLY A 381 30.13 -23.21 -7.97
C GLY A 381 31.53 -23.11 -8.56
N LEU A 382 31.90 -24.12 -9.35
CA LEU A 382 33.13 -24.17 -10.15
C LEU A 382 32.82 -24.22 -11.66
N GLY A 383 31.59 -23.85 -12.04
CA GLY A 383 31.13 -23.77 -13.43
C GLY A 383 31.70 -22.55 -14.17
N ASN A 384 31.64 -22.56 -15.50
CA ASN A 384 32.01 -21.40 -16.30
C ASN A 384 30.85 -20.37 -16.33
N ASP A 385 30.71 -19.62 -15.24
CA ASP A 385 29.67 -18.61 -15.04
C ASP A 385 30.23 -17.16 -15.10
N GLN A 386 31.36 -16.95 -15.78
CA GLN A 386 32.07 -15.66 -15.83
C GLN A 386 31.17 -14.49 -16.23
N ASP A 387 30.39 -14.62 -17.31
CA ASP A 387 29.52 -13.53 -17.78
C ASP A 387 28.43 -13.18 -16.75
N LYS A 388 27.87 -14.17 -16.05
CA LYS A 388 26.88 -13.95 -14.99
C LYS A 388 27.49 -13.26 -13.76
N PHE A 389 28.74 -13.63 -13.43
CA PHE A 389 29.49 -13.00 -12.34
C PHE A 389 29.78 -11.53 -12.65
N ILE A 390 30.27 -11.23 -13.85
CA ILE A 390 30.52 -9.85 -14.31
C ILE A 390 29.22 -9.04 -14.32
N GLU A 391 28.14 -9.58 -14.88
CA GLU A 391 26.83 -8.92 -14.91
C GLU A 391 26.32 -8.60 -13.49
N ALA A 392 26.53 -9.52 -12.54
CA ALA A 392 26.16 -9.30 -11.14
C ALA A 392 26.98 -8.18 -10.49
N ILE A 393 28.29 -8.08 -10.77
CA ILE A 393 29.14 -6.97 -10.29
C ILE A 393 28.65 -5.64 -10.87
N CYS A 394 28.45 -5.58 -12.18
CA CYS A 394 27.97 -4.36 -12.85
C CYS A 394 26.64 -3.89 -12.24
N THR A 395 25.70 -4.82 -12.03
CA THR A 395 24.40 -4.53 -11.41
C THR A 395 24.55 -3.96 -9.99
N ALA A 396 25.50 -4.50 -9.20
CA ALA A 396 25.74 -4.03 -7.83
C ALA A 396 26.27 -2.59 -7.80
N PHE A 397 27.20 -2.23 -8.68
CA PHE A 397 27.69 -0.84 -8.78
C PHE A 397 26.62 0.12 -9.31
N GLU A 398 25.87 -0.27 -10.34
CA GLU A 398 24.85 0.57 -10.96
C GLU A 398 23.68 0.89 -10.02
N ARG A 399 23.30 -0.05 -9.15
CA ARG A 399 22.13 0.11 -8.26
C ARG A 399 22.46 0.50 -6.82
N TYR A 400 23.59 0.04 -6.27
CA TYR A 400 23.87 0.09 -4.82
C TYR A 400 25.29 0.53 -4.46
N SER A 401 25.95 1.32 -5.32
CA SER A 401 27.30 1.88 -5.05
C SER A 401 27.40 2.67 -3.74
N ASN A 402 26.35 3.39 -3.35
CA ASN A 402 26.29 4.13 -2.09
C ASN A 402 26.29 3.24 -0.82
N ALA A 403 25.74 2.03 -0.93
CA ALA A 403 25.59 1.07 0.17
C ALA A 403 26.73 0.03 0.22
N MET A 404 27.54 -0.05 -0.85
CA MET A 404 28.69 -0.94 -0.95
C MET A 404 29.82 -0.50 -0.01
N SER A 405 30.44 -1.46 0.68
CA SER A 405 31.59 -1.16 1.52
C SER A 405 32.85 -0.91 0.66
N PRO A 406 33.84 -0.14 1.15
CA PRO A 406 35.10 0.06 0.42
C PRO A 406 35.84 -1.24 0.12
N THR A 407 35.69 -2.26 0.96
CA THR A 407 36.26 -3.59 0.73
C THR A 407 35.53 -4.31 -0.40
N ASP A 408 34.20 -4.38 -0.36
CA ASP A 408 33.40 -5.02 -1.43
C ASP A 408 33.66 -4.34 -2.79
N ALA A 409 33.76 -3.01 -2.81
CA ALA A 409 34.06 -2.26 -4.02
C ALA A 409 35.49 -2.55 -4.52
N SER A 410 36.46 -2.64 -3.63
CA SER A 410 37.86 -2.95 -3.99
C SER A 410 37.97 -4.34 -4.60
N ASP A 411 37.37 -5.34 -3.94
CA ASP A 411 37.36 -6.72 -4.44
C ASP A 411 36.67 -6.78 -5.81
N ALA A 412 35.51 -6.14 -5.96
CA ALA A 412 34.78 -6.15 -7.22
C ALA A 412 35.56 -5.46 -8.38
N LEU A 413 36.20 -4.31 -8.14
CA LEU A 413 37.04 -3.63 -9.14
C LEU A 413 38.27 -4.47 -9.51
N GLN A 414 38.93 -5.09 -8.53
CA GLN A 414 40.07 -5.97 -8.77
C GLN A 414 39.68 -7.16 -9.65
N PHE A 415 38.58 -7.84 -9.31
CA PHE A 415 38.09 -8.98 -10.09
C PHE A 415 37.72 -8.58 -11.53
N LEU A 416 37.11 -7.40 -11.76
CA LEU A 416 36.85 -6.92 -13.11
C LEU A 416 38.15 -6.73 -13.91
N ARG A 417 39.20 -6.16 -13.32
CA ARG A 417 40.50 -6.01 -13.98
C ARG A 417 41.14 -7.37 -14.29
N GLU A 418 41.13 -8.30 -13.34
CA GLU A 418 41.71 -9.65 -13.50
C GLU A 418 40.98 -10.49 -14.56
N LEU A 419 39.66 -10.31 -14.70
CA LEU A 419 38.83 -10.98 -15.72
C LEU A 419 38.86 -10.28 -17.10
N GLY A 420 39.75 -9.29 -17.29
CA GLY A 420 39.93 -8.59 -18.56
C GLY A 420 38.86 -7.55 -18.89
N ARG A 421 38.11 -7.08 -17.89
CA ARG A 421 37.07 -6.03 -17.99
C ARG A 421 37.53 -4.70 -17.39
N THR A 422 38.75 -4.29 -17.71
CA THR A 422 39.36 -3.07 -17.16
C THR A 422 38.57 -1.81 -17.49
N GLU A 423 37.97 -1.70 -18.68
CA GLU A 423 37.15 -0.53 -19.06
C GLU A 423 35.93 -0.35 -18.13
N GLU A 424 35.30 -1.45 -17.70
CA GLU A 424 34.17 -1.41 -16.77
C GLU A 424 34.63 -1.01 -15.36
N ALA A 425 35.77 -1.53 -14.90
CA ALA A 425 36.36 -1.14 -13.62
C ALA A 425 36.68 0.36 -13.56
N GLU A 426 37.32 0.90 -14.60
CA GLU A 426 37.64 2.33 -14.69
C GLU A 426 36.40 3.22 -14.85
N ARG A 427 35.29 2.66 -15.37
CA ARG A 427 33.99 3.35 -15.41
C ARG A 427 33.35 3.42 -14.01
N PHE A 428 33.41 2.34 -13.24
CA PHE A 428 32.72 2.25 -11.94
C PHE A 428 33.46 2.93 -10.79
N LEU A 429 34.78 3.00 -10.83
CA LEU A 429 35.58 3.68 -9.82
C LEU A 429 35.10 5.13 -9.53
N PRO A 430 35.02 6.05 -10.51
CA PRO A 430 34.56 7.42 -10.25
C PRO A 430 33.09 7.48 -9.83
N MET A 431 32.24 6.57 -10.32
CA MET A 431 30.84 6.47 -9.89
C MET A 431 30.76 6.13 -8.39
N TYR A 432 31.50 5.12 -7.95
CA TYR A 432 31.55 4.72 -6.55
C TYR A 432 32.04 5.87 -5.66
N VAL A 433 33.15 6.52 -6.02
CA VAL A 433 33.70 7.65 -5.26
C VAL A 433 32.70 8.79 -5.14
N ASP A 434 32.01 9.16 -6.23
CA ASP A 434 31.00 10.23 -6.19
C ASP A 434 29.83 9.90 -5.25
N THR A 435 29.41 8.64 -5.18
CA THR A 435 28.34 8.23 -4.26
C THR A 435 28.71 8.28 -2.78
N GLN A 436 30.01 8.34 -2.46
CA GLN A 436 30.50 8.37 -1.08
C GLN A 436 30.84 9.79 -0.58
N LYS A 437 30.83 10.82 -1.45
CA LYS A 437 31.32 12.18 -1.13
C LYS A 437 30.66 12.86 0.08
N ASP A 438 29.40 12.52 0.38
CA ASP A 438 28.62 13.11 1.47
C ASP A 438 28.88 12.45 2.84
N LYS A 439 29.76 11.44 2.90
CA LYS A 439 30.15 10.77 4.14
C LYS A 439 31.00 11.70 5.02
N PRO A 440 31.00 11.50 6.35
CA PRO A 440 31.78 12.34 7.26
C PRO A 440 33.29 12.09 7.12
N ARG A 441 34.11 13.03 7.60
CA ARG A 441 35.59 12.99 7.52
C ARG A 441 36.16 11.67 8.08
N GLU A 442 35.58 11.18 9.16
CA GLU A 442 35.95 9.94 9.87
C GLU A 442 35.77 8.70 9.00
N PHE A 443 34.79 8.69 8.09
CA PHE A 443 34.60 7.59 7.14
C PHE A 443 35.81 7.44 6.23
N PHE A 444 36.24 8.52 5.58
CA PHE A 444 37.37 8.49 4.65
C PHE A 444 38.67 8.12 5.38
N ALA A 445 38.90 8.68 6.56
CA ALA A 445 40.10 8.41 7.35
C ALA A 445 40.18 6.98 7.90
N LEU A 446 39.06 6.31 8.18
CA LEU A 446 39.09 4.91 8.63
C LEU A 446 39.73 3.99 7.58
N TYR A 447 39.49 4.27 6.31
CA TYR A 447 39.91 3.44 5.20
C TYR A 447 41.29 3.82 4.63
N THR A 448 41.82 5.01 4.94
CA THR A 448 43.23 5.32 4.68
C THR A 448 44.18 4.52 5.57
N CYS A 449 43.70 3.98 6.69
CA CYS A 449 44.50 3.20 7.64
C CYS A 449 44.68 1.72 7.25
N ASN A 450 43.82 1.20 6.36
CA ASN A 450 43.75 -0.22 5.98
C ASN A 450 44.15 -0.43 4.51
N ARG A 451 45.17 0.31 4.05
CA ARG A 451 45.59 0.42 2.63
C ARG A 451 45.84 -0.92 1.94
N GLY A 452 46.35 -1.91 2.68
CA GLY A 452 46.75 -3.20 2.12
C GLY A 452 45.59 -4.08 1.62
N ARG A 453 44.33 -3.71 1.89
CA ARG A 453 43.13 -4.47 1.48
C ARG A 453 42.21 -3.70 0.53
N LEU A 454 42.59 -2.49 0.14
CA LEU A 454 41.76 -1.64 -0.71
C LEU A 454 42.43 -1.40 -2.06
N ASP A 455 41.60 -1.13 -3.06
CA ASP A 455 42.04 -0.72 -4.38
C ASP A 455 42.87 0.59 -4.28
N PRO A 456 44.10 0.63 -4.83
CA PRO A 456 44.96 1.81 -4.76
C PRO A 456 44.31 3.09 -5.32
N HIS A 457 43.46 2.96 -6.34
CA HIS A 457 42.74 4.07 -6.94
C HIS A 457 41.61 4.58 -6.03
N ILE A 458 40.93 3.69 -5.29
CA ILE A 458 39.97 4.10 -4.24
C ILE A 458 40.70 4.87 -3.13
N VAL A 459 41.84 4.35 -2.66
CA VAL A 459 42.64 5.01 -1.60
C VAL A 459 43.05 6.41 -2.03
N THR A 460 43.59 6.54 -3.24
CA THR A 460 44.02 7.84 -3.80
C THR A 460 42.86 8.83 -3.88
N ALA A 461 41.68 8.38 -4.31
CA ALA A 461 40.50 9.22 -4.38
C ALA A 461 39.99 9.65 -2.99
N PHE A 462 40.01 8.74 -2.01
CA PHE A 462 39.61 9.04 -0.63
C PHE A 462 40.59 10.01 0.05
N ASP A 463 41.89 9.86 -0.18
CA ASP A 463 42.92 10.79 0.30
C ASP A 463 42.71 12.21 -0.26
N ALA A 464 42.39 12.33 -1.55
CA ALA A 464 42.09 13.61 -2.19
C ALA A 464 40.84 14.29 -1.60
N ILE A 465 39.77 13.51 -1.34
CA ILE A 465 38.55 14.02 -0.69
C ILE A 465 38.86 14.48 0.74
N LEU A 466 39.58 13.66 1.52
CA LEU A 466 39.92 13.94 2.91
C LEU A 466 40.78 15.21 3.04
N ALA A 467 41.71 15.44 2.11
CA ALA A 467 42.55 16.64 2.07
C ALA A 467 41.75 17.91 1.76
N GLY A 468 40.63 17.80 1.03
CA GLY A 468 39.75 18.93 0.70
C GLY A 468 38.71 19.28 1.77
N MET A 469 38.51 18.43 2.78
CA MET A 469 37.53 18.65 3.84
C MET A 469 38.04 19.59 4.94
N PRO A 470 37.23 20.56 5.41
CA PRO A 470 37.63 21.50 6.46
C PRO A 470 37.81 20.80 7.81
N VAL A 471 38.78 21.28 8.60
CA VAL A 471 38.97 20.90 10.02
C VAL A 471 38.12 21.84 10.87
N ASP A 472 36.96 21.34 11.30
CA ASP A 472 35.86 22.06 11.94
C ASP A 472 35.89 22.07 13.49
N ARG A 473 36.70 21.20 14.11
CA ARG A 473 36.88 21.12 15.56
C ARG A 473 38.31 21.50 15.92
N ASP A 474 38.52 22.18 17.04
CA ASP A 474 39.87 22.50 17.53
C ASP A 474 40.58 21.21 17.99
N PRO A 475 41.60 20.72 17.26
CA PRO A 475 42.34 19.52 17.65
C PRO A 475 43.02 19.64 19.00
N THR A 476 43.38 20.87 19.39
CA THR A 476 44.05 21.20 20.65
C THR A 476 43.12 20.96 21.83
N GLU A 477 41.85 21.35 21.69
CA GLU A 477 40.84 21.16 22.73
C GLU A 477 40.50 19.67 22.90
N ILE A 478 40.36 18.94 21.80
CA ILE A 478 40.09 17.50 21.82
C ILE A 478 41.26 16.73 22.45
N LEU A 479 42.50 17.00 22.01
CA LEU A 479 43.67 16.32 22.56
C LEU A 479 43.86 16.67 24.05
N ARG A 480 43.61 17.92 24.46
CA ARG A 480 43.63 18.29 25.89
C ARG A 480 42.59 17.50 26.66
N LYS A 481 41.34 17.46 26.18
CA LYS A 481 40.28 16.71 26.83
C LYS A 481 40.72 15.27 27.08
N ILE A 482 41.19 14.57 26.05
CA ILE A 482 41.64 13.17 26.14
C ILE A 482 42.79 13.01 27.15
N VAL A 483 43.78 13.92 27.13
CA VAL A 483 44.94 13.88 28.03
C VAL A 483 44.56 14.14 29.50
N PHE A 484 43.56 14.98 29.76
CA PHE A 484 43.14 15.35 31.12
C PHE A 484 42.05 14.45 31.71
N SER A 485 41.07 14.01 30.92
CA SER A 485 39.98 13.17 31.42
C SER A 485 40.34 11.69 31.51
N GLN A 486 41.37 11.23 30.77
CA GLN A 486 41.61 9.81 30.48
C GLN A 486 40.37 9.06 29.99
N ASP A 487 39.39 9.81 29.46
CA ASP A 487 38.12 9.33 28.97
C ASP A 487 38.00 9.82 27.53
N TRP A 488 38.03 8.88 26.60
CA TRP A 488 38.03 9.14 25.16
C TRP A 488 36.82 8.50 24.52
N GLY A 489 36.01 9.31 23.83
CA GLY A 489 34.98 8.78 22.95
C GLY A 489 35.60 8.16 21.68
N PRO A 490 35.00 7.11 21.10
CA PRO A 490 35.46 6.55 19.83
C PRO A 490 35.51 7.61 18.71
N ASP A 491 34.62 8.60 18.75
CA ASP A 491 34.52 9.68 17.76
C ASP A 491 35.64 10.73 17.86
N GLU A 492 36.16 10.98 19.07
CA GLU A 492 37.22 11.97 19.29
C GLU A 492 38.58 11.46 18.82
N LEU A 493 38.87 10.18 19.08
CA LEU A 493 40.05 9.51 18.56
C LEU A 493 39.98 9.30 17.05
N ALA A 494 38.80 8.97 16.52
CA ALA A 494 38.58 8.89 15.08
C ALA A 494 38.88 10.23 14.40
N TYR A 495 38.42 11.34 14.99
CA TYR A 495 38.69 12.69 14.49
C TYR A 495 40.18 13.03 14.48
N LEU A 496 40.89 12.81 15.60
CA LEU A 496 42.32 13.09 15.68
C LEU A 496 43.12 12.25 14.68
N ALA A 497 42.77 10.97 14.51
CA ALA A 497 43.38 10.11 13.51
C ALA A 497 43.24 10.65 12.07
N THR A 498 42.24 11.50 11.79
CA THR A 498 42.04 12.10 10.46
C THR A 498 42.98 13.28 10.16
N LEU A 499 43.71 13.80 11.16
CA LEU A 499 44.48 15.03 11.00
C LEU A 499 45.85 14.78 10.37
N PRO A 500 46.28 15.63 9.41
CA PRO A 500 47.65 15.59 8.91
C PRO A 500 48.65 15.76 10.06
N SER A 501 49.76 15.03 10.00
CA SER A 501 50.82 15.10 10.99
C SER A 501 51.27 16.53 11.31
N GLU A 502 51.22 17.46 10.35
CA GLU A 502 51.63 18.87 10.48
C GLU A 502 50.76 19.65 11.47
N CYS A 503 49.49 19.24 11.64
CA CYS A 503 48.59 19.85 12.62
C CYS A 503 49.11 19.66 14.05
N TYR A 504 49.79 18.54 14.31
CA TYR A 504 50.39 18.23 15.60
C TYR A 504 51.68 19.02 15.87
N ASP A 505 52.38 19.48 14.83
CA ASP A 505 53.63 20.22 14.99
C ASP A 505 53.41 21.51 15.78
N LYS A 506 52.32 22.24 15.47
CA LYS A 506 51.93 23.45 16.18
C LYS A 506 51.47 23.13 17.60
N MET A 507 50.62 22.11 17.76
CA MET A 507 50.09 21.69 19.07
C MET A 507 51.21 21.31 20.05
N LEU A 508 52.17 20.50 19.61
CA LEU A 508 53.30 20.05 20.42
C LEU A 508 54.27 21.18 20.77
N LYS A 509 54.42 22.20 19.91
CA LYS A 509 55.26 23.38 20.18
C LYS A 509 54.59 24.36 21.13
N ASP A 510 53.26 24.45 21.11
CA ASP A 510 52.49 25.34 21.98
C ASP A 510 52.37 24.79 23.42
N TRP A 511 52.55 23.49 23.63
CA TRP A 511 52.40 22.83 24.94
C TRP A 511 53.72 22.78 25.71
N GLN A 512 53.65 22.90 27.05
CA GLN A 512 54.83 22.90 27.92
C GLN A 512 54.62 22.03 29.16
N GLY A 513 55.72 21.50 29.71
CA GLY A 513 55.71 20.80 30.99
C GLY A 513 54.99 19.45 30.96
N HIS A 514 54.13 19.23 31.96
CA HIS A 514 53.46 17.95 32.18
C HIS A 514 52.48 17.58 31.05
N ASP A 515 51.79 18.57 30.47
CA ASP A 515 50.78 18.37 29.43
C ASP A 515 51.40 17.85 28.12
N LEU A 516 52.56 18.41 27.74
CA LEU A 516 53.33 17.95 26.58
C LEU A 516 53.79 16.51 26.76
N ASN A 517 54.34 16.18 27.93
CA ASN A 517 54.85 14.84 28.19
C ASN A 517 53.72 13.80 28.15
N ASN A 518 52.56 14.10 28.74
CA ASN A 518 51.42 13.19 28.73
C ASN A 518 50.82 12.98 27.34
N ALA A 519 50.75 14.01 26.51
CA ALA A 519 50.32 13.87 25.12
C ALA A 519 51.21 12.90 24.33
N ILE A 520 52.53 13.04 24.50
CA ILE A 520 53.51 12.17 23.86
C ILE A 520 53.40 10.75 24.41
N TYR A 521 53.28 10.58 25.75
CA TYR A 521 53.12 9.26 26.35
C TYR A 521 51.86 8.55 25.90
N LEU A 522 50.72 9.25 25.83
CA LEU A 522 49.44 8.71 25.40
C LEU A 522 49.50 8.20 23.95
N ALA A 523 50.08 8.98 23.04
CA ALA A 523 50.24 8.57 21.64
C ALA A 523 51.15 7.32 21.52
N LEU A 524 52.24 7.27 22.28
CA LEU A 524 53.14 6.11 22.29
C LEU A 524 52.51 4.86 22.91
N ASP A 525 51.64 5.02 23.89
CA ASP A 525 50.94 3.91 24.54
C ASP A 525 49.86 3.32 23.62
N PHE A 526 49.12 4.18 22.91
CA PHE A 526 48.18 3.75 21.86
C PHE A 526 48.84 2.98 20.73
N GLY A 527 50.09 3.30 20.39
CA GLY A 527 50.89 2.53 19.43
C GLY A 527 51.31 1.13 19.89
N ARG A 528 51.18 0.81 21.19
CA ARG A 528 51.58 -0.48 21.79
C ARG A 528 50.42 -1.42 22.06
N LEU A 529 49.19 -0.90 22.10
CA LEU A 529 48.00 -1.68 22.39
C LEU A 529 47.53 -2.48 21.17
N ASP A 530 46.79 -3.55 21.44
CA ASP A 530 46.37 -4.60 20.52
C ASP A 530 45.79 -4.08 19.19
N THR A 531 46.15 -4.76 18.09
CA THR A 531 45.96 -4.41 16.66
C THR A 531 44.52 -4.19 16.19
N SER A 532 43.52 -4.25 17.06
CA SER A 532 42.10 -4.20 16.71
C SER A 532 41.51 -2.78 16.62
N ALA A 533 42.20 -1.75 17.13
CA ALA A 533 41.72 -0.37 17.14
C ALA A 533 42.47 0.53 16.15
N THR A 534 42.09 0.47 14.87
CA THR A 534 42.70 1.18 13.73
C THR A 534 42.97 2.67 14.00
N ASN A 535 42.01 3.39 14.58
CA ASN A 535 42.13 4.83 14.84
C ASN A 535 43.22 5.18 15.87
N LYS A 536 43.49 4.29 16.83
CA LYS A 536 44.53 4.51 17.86
C LYS A 536 45.93 4.41 17.27
N ILE A 537 46.12 3.43 16.38
CA ILE A 537 47.37 3.21 15.67
C ILE A 537 47.66 4.39 14.75
N GLU A 538 46.64 4.90 14.03
CA GLU A 538 46.81 6.03 13.12
C GLU A 538 47.12 7.33 13.84
N PHE A 539 46.38 7.64 14.91
CA PHE A 539 46.71 8.78 15.76
C PHE A 539 48.16 8.70 16.27
N ALA A 540 48.60 7.53 16.72
CA ALA A 540 49.97 7.30 17.16
C ALA A 540 50.99 7.48 16.02
N ARG A 541 50.65 7.06 14.79
CA ARG A 541 51.48 7.23 13.58
C ARG A 541 51.65 8.71 13.21
N GLN A 542 50.56 9.47 13.11
CA GLN A 542 50.60 10.89 12.77
C GLN A 542 51.38 11.70 13.83
N MET A 543 51.20 11.37 15.10
CA MET A 543 51.97 11.94 16.21
C MET A 543 53.45 11.57 16.15
N ALA A 544 53.78 10.32 15.81
CA ALA A 544 55.17 9.87 15.65
C ALA A 544 55.89 10.62 14.51
N ALA A 545 55.22 10.79 13.36
CA ALA A 545 55.75 11.54 12.22
C ALA A 545 56.01 13.02 12.58
N SER A 546 55.07 13.65 13.29
CA SER A 546 55.24 15.00 13.84
C SER A 546 56.46 15.10 14.77
N LEU A 547 56.62 14.16 15.71
CA LEU A 547 57.76 14.13 16.63
C LEU A 547 59.10 13.95 15.90
N GLN A 548 59.13 13.15 14.83
CA GLN A 548 60.33 13.01 14.00
C GLN A 548 60.69 14.32 13.29
N ARG A 549 59.72 15.02 12.71
CA ARG A 549 59.95 16.33 12.09
C ARG A 549 60.48 17.34 13.10
N ILE A 550 59.83 17.49 14.26
CA ILE A 550 60.28 18.40 15.32
C ILE A 550 61.69 18.05 15.81
N ALA A 551 62.03 16.77 15.89
CA ALA A 551 63.37 16.31 16.26
C ALA A 551 64.43 16.64 15.20
N ALA A 552 64.05 16.71 13.92
CA ALA A 552 64.93 17.07 12.83
C ALA A 552 65.24 18.59 12.78
N GLU A 553 64.36 19.44 13.32
CA GLU A 553 64.50 20.91 13.28
C GLU A 553 65.71 21.47 14.03
N SER A 554 66.13 20.85 15.14
CA SER A 554 67.29 21.31 15.91
C SER A 554 67.98 20.20 16.69
N GLY A 555 69.29 20.37 16.93
CA GLY A 555 70.06 19.46 17.78
C GLY A 555 69.50 19.34 19.20
N LEU A 556 68.91 20.43 19.72
CA LEU A 556 68.27 20.43 21.04
C LEU A 556 66.97 19.61 21.06
N ASN A 557 66.11 19.76 20.06
CA ASN A 557 64.88 18.96 19.95
C ASN A 557 65.18 17.48 19.75
N ARG A 558 66.21 17.15 18.97
CA ARG A 558 66.70 15.77 18.82
C ARG A 558 67.06 15.14 20.16
N LEU A 559 67.78 15.87 21.03
CA LEU A 559 68.14 15.39 22.37
C LEU A 559 66.92 15.30 23.30
N ARG A 560 65.98 16.26 23.24
CA ARG A 560 64.74 16.27 24.04
C ARG A 560 63.82 15.11 23.70
N LEU A 561 63.68 14.79 22.41
CA LEU A 561 62.76 13.76 21.92
C LEU A 561 63.38 12.36 21.86
N ARG A 562 64.70 12.24 22.01
CA ARG A 562 65.42 10.96 22.02
C ARG A 562 64.80 9.87 22.90
N PRO A 563 64.36 10.14 24.16
CA PRO A 563 63.77 9.11 25.03
C PRO A 563 62.42 8.57 24.53
N TYR A 564 61.73 9.35 23.71
CA TYR A 564 60.42 9.04 23.15
C TYR A 564 60.56 8.33 21.80
N LEU A 565 61.46 8.82 20.92
CA LEU A 565 61.68 8.24 19.60
C LEU A 565 62.20 6.80 19.65
N THR A 566 63.01 6.45 20.65
CA THR A 566 63.47 5.05 20.85
C THR A 566 62.37 4.09 21.31
N LYS A 567 61.21 4.63 21.71
CA LYS A 567 60.08 3.86 22.25
C LYS A 567 58.96 3.64 21.24
N ILE A 568 59.06 4.24 20.04
CA ILE A 568 58.09 4.11 18.96
C ILE A 568 58.31 2.74 18.27
N PRO A 569 57.26 1.91 18.14
CA PRO A 569 57.33 0.66 17.38
C PRO A 569 57.81 0.89 15.93
N PRO A 570 58.68 0.03 15.37
CA PRO A 570 59.13 0.13 13.98
C PRO A 570 57.98 0.16 12.96
N ALA A 571 56.87 -0.51 13.26
CA ALA A 571 55.67 -0.57 12.41
C ALA A 571 54.96 0.79 12.24
N LEU A 572 55.19 1.76 13.14
CA LEU A 572 54.67 3.12 13.03
C LEU A 572 55.63 4.07 12.28
N MET A 573 56.83 3.60 11.96
CA MET A 573 57.91 4.39 11.35
C MET A 573 58.05 4.17 9.84
N ALA A 574 57.25 3.28 9.26
CA ALA A 574 57.31 2.93 7.86
C ALA A 574 56.29 3.72 7.05
N GLU A 575 56.72 4.81 6.41
CA GLU A 575 56.31 5.17 5.05
C GLU A 575 57.32 6.20 4.49
N GLU A 576 58.32 5.70 3.75
CA GLU A 576 59.04 6.32 2.62
C GLU A 576 60.14 5.35 2.17
N GLN A 577 59.76 4.23 1.55
CA GLN A 577 60.69 3.39 0.76
C GLN A 577 59.88 2.47 -0.16
N SER A 578 59.25 3.06 -1.18
CA SER A 578 58.80 2.34 -2.38
C SER A 578 59.47 2.95 -3.60
N SER A 579 60.68 2.50 -3.90
CA SER A 579 61.25 2.38 -5.25
C SER A 579 62.75 2.10 -5.13
N GLU A 580 63.13 0.83 -5.23
CA GLU A 580 64.39 0.31 -5.80
C GLU A 580 64.56 -1.13 -5.30
N GLU A 581 63.90 -2.08 -5.99
CA GLU A 581 64.46 -3.42 -6.08
C GLU A 581 65.62 -3.34 -7.10
N PRO A 582 66.84 -3.81 -6.77
CA PRO A 582 67.87 -3.97 -7.77
C PRO A 582 67.58 -5.26 -8.55
N ASP A 583 67.60 -5.16 -9.88
CA ASP A 583 67.65 -6.29 -10.80
C ASP A 583 68.63 -7.36 -10.30
N ASN A 584 68.13 -8.59 -10.14
CA ASN A 584 68.89 -9.82 -10.37
C ASN A 584 67.96 -11.03 -10.57
#